data_AF-A0A917V4Z7-F1
#
_entry.id   AF-A0A917V4Z7-F1
#
_cell.length_a   1.000
_cell.length_b   1.000
_cell.length_c   1.000
_cell.angle_alpha   90.00
_cell.angle_beta   90.00
_cell.angle_gamma   90.00
#
_symmetry.space_group_name_H-M   'P 1'
#
loop_
_entity.id
_entity.type
_entity.pdbx_description
1 polymer ?
#
loop_
_entity_poly.entity_id
_entity_poly.type
_entity_poly.pdbx_seq_one_letter_code
_entity_poly.pdbx_strand_id
1 'polypeptide(L)'
;MGTFSWTHLLIIALLFVLLFGAKRLPDAARGLGRSLRIFKSEVGQMQAESNTTATPAAPAQPQQLSAAQQPQPVQPSTPIVEPQASPKTL
;
A
#
# COMPACT_ATOMS: atom_id res chain seq x y z
N MET A 1 11.08 11.42 37.58
CA MET A 1 11.67 12.34 36.57
C MET A 1 11.56 11.66 35.20
N GLY A 2 10.50 11.88 34.41
CA GLY A 2 10.37 11.12 33.14
C GLY A 2 9.15 11.41 32.28
N THR A 3 8.18 12.18 32.77
CA THR A 3 6.97 12.52 32.01
C THR A 3 7.16 13.69 31.05
N PHE A 4 8.25 14.46 31.21
CA PHE A 4 8.46 15.69 30.45
C PHE A 4 8.81 15.43 28.99
N SER A 5 9.58 14.40 28.64
CA SER A 5 9.99 14.21 27.24
C SER A 5 8.82 13.84 26.31
N TRP A 6 7.96 12.91 26.72
CA TRP A 6 6.84 12.45 25.89
C TRP A 6 5.75 13.51 25.73
N THR A 7 5.41 14.24 26.79
CA THR A 7 4.41 15.31 26.75
C THR A 7 4.84 16.48 25.88
N HIS A 8 6.12 16.86 25.90
CA HIS A 8 6.64 17.92 25.04
C HIS A 8 6.54 17.57 23.56
N LEU A 9 6.88 16.33 23.17
CA LEU A 9 6.69 15.88 21.79
C LEU A 9 5.23 15.92 21.36
N LEU A 10 4.31 15.54 22.25
CA LEU A 10 2.87 15.59 21.99
C LEU A 10 2.37 17.03 21.80
N ILE A 11 2.86 17.97 22.61
CA ILE A 11 2.55 19.40 22.48
C ILE A 11 3.07 19.96 21.16
N ILE A 12 4.31 19.64 20.78
CA ILE A 12 4.90 20.09 19.50
C ILE A 12 4.11 19.51 18.33
N ALA A 13 3.79 18.22 18.37
CA ALA A 13 2.99 17.56 17.33
C ALA A 13 1.60 18.20 17.21
N LEU A 14 0.95 18.51 18.34
CA LEU A 14 -0.33 19.19 18.36
C LEU A 14 -0.24 20.58 17.72
N LEU A 15 0.80 21.35 18.05
CA LEU A 15 1.03 22.67 17.48
C LEU A 15 1.30 22.59 15.97
N PHE A 16 2.08 21.59 15.54
CA PHE A 16 2.33 21.32 14.12
C PHE A 16 1.05 20.98 13.36
N VAL A 17 0.19 20.15 13.95
CA VAL A 17 -1.12 19.80 13.38
C VAL A 17 -2.05 21.01 13.31
N LEU A 18 -1.98 21.93 14.28
CA LEU A 18 -2.79 23.15 14.26
C LEU A 18 -2.32 24.13 13.17
N LEU A 19 -1.01 24.23 12.96
CA LEU A 19 -0.41 25.15 11.99
C LEU A 19 -0.48 24.64 10.54
N PHE A 20 -0.20 23.35 10.33
CA PHE A 20 -0.22 22.72 9.00
C PHE A 20 -1.58 22.09 8.66
N GLY A 21 -2.40 21.74 9.66
CA GLY A 21 -3.67 21.05 9.51
C GLY A 21 -3.55 19.52 9.58
N ALA A 22 -4.55 18.87 10.18
CA ALA A 22 -4.60 17.42 10.37
C ALA A 22 -4.52 16.59 9.07
N LYS A 23 -4.86 17.19 7.91
CA LYS A 23 -4.80 16.53 6.61
C LYS A 23 -3.45 16.69 5.91
N ARG A 24 -2.66 17.73 6.23
CA ARG A 24 -1.38 18.02 5.55
C ARG A 24 -0.21 17.26 6.15
N LEU A 25 -0.22 17.02 7.46
CA LEU A 25 0.79 16.21 8.12
C LEU A 25 0.88 14.77 7.55
N PRO A 26 -0.23 13.99 7.46
CA PRO A 26 -0.17 12.64 6.92
C PRO A 26 0.07 12.62 5.41
N ASP A 27 -0.40 13.62 4.68
CA ASP A 27 -0.20 13.74 3.23
C ASP A 27 1.28 14.01 2.89
N ALA A 28 1.91 14.96 3.59
CA ALA A 28 3.34 15.25 3.49
C ALA A 28 4.18 14.05 3.93
N ALA A 29 3.84 13.40 5.06
CA ALA A 29 4.53 12.20 5.51
C ALA A 29 4.41 11.05 4.49
N ARG A 30 3.27 10.90 3.80
CA ARG A 30 3.09 9.90 2.74
C ARG A 30 3.87 10.21 1.46
N GLY A 31 4.04 11.49 1.13
CA GLY A 31 4.90 11.93 0.02
C GLY A 31 6.38 11.69 0.33
N LEU A 32 6.83 12.20 1.47
CA LEU A 32 8.20 12.05 1.96
C LEU A 32 8.57 10.59 2.24
N GLY A 33 7.66 9.80 2.81
CA GLY A 33 7.91 8.37 3.05
C GLY A 33 8.12 7.57 1.78
N ARG A 34 7.45 7.93 0.68
CA ARG A 34 7.65 7.30 -0.63
C ARG A 34 9.01 7.67 -1.23
N SER A 35 9.43 8.94 -1.18
CA SER A 35 10.74 9.35 -1.68
C SER A 35 11.89 8.80 -0.82
N LEU A 36 11.74 8.79 0.51
CA LEU A 36 12.72 8.18 1.41
C LEU A 36 12.83 6.67 1.21
N ARG A 37 11.74 5.97 0.88
CA ARG A 37 11.79 4.52 0.60
C ARG A 37 12.62 4.22 -0.64
N ILE A 38 12.40 4.97 -1.73
CA ILE A 38 13.16 4.82 -2.98
C ILE A 38 14.64 5.12 -2.71
N PHE A 39 14.93 6.25 -2.09
CA PHE A 39 16.28 6.64 -1.72
C PHE A 39 16.96 5.61 -0.79
N LYS A 40 16.24 5.09 0.21
CA LYS A 40 16.74 4.05 1.13
C LYS A 40 17.06 2.76 0.39
N SER A 41 16.24 2.36 -0.60
CA SER A 41 16.48 1.18 -1.42
C SER A 41 17.71 1.36 -2.30
N GLU A 42 17.86 2.50 -2.96
CA GLU A 42 19.02 2.81 -3.81
C GLU A 42 20.32 2.91 -2.98
N VAL A 43 20.29 3.66 -1.87
CA VAL A 43 21.43 3.75 -0.94
C VAL A 43 21.72 2.41 -0.26
N GLY A 44 20.68 1.62 0.02
CA GLY A 44 20.82 0.28 0.59
C GLY A 44 21.51 -0.69 -0.36
N GLN A 45 21.25 -0.59 -1.68
CA GLN A 45 21.95 -1.38 -2.69
C GLN A 45 23.42 -0.96 -2.79
N MET A 46 23.72 0.34 -2.78
CA MET A 46 25.11 0.82 -2.77
C MET A 46 25.90 0.34 -1.53
N GLN A 47 25.25 0.34 -0.37
CA GLN A 47 25.83 -0.17 0.89
C GLN A 47 25.97 -1.71 0.89
N ALA A 48 25.07 -2.43 0.21
CA ALA A 48 25.12 -3.87 0.07
C ALA A 48 26.21 -4.32 -0.92
N GLU A 49 26.41 -3.58 -2.02
CA GLU A 49 27.48 -3.86 -3.00
C GLU A 49 28.88 -3.53 -2.49
N SER A 50 28.99 -2.63 -1.51
CA SER A 50 30.24 -2.39 -0.77
C SER A 50 30.52 -3.43 0.33
N ASN A 51 29.54 -4.29 0.67
CA ASN A 51 29.66 -5.45 1.57
C ASN A 51 29.36 -6.76 0.79
N THR A 52 30.06 -6.99 -0.32
CA THR A 52 29.99 -8.18 -1.19
C THR A 52 29.57 -9.49 -0.47
N THR A 53 28.48 -10.11 -0.96
CA THR A 53 27.95 -11.46 -0.62
C THR A 53 26.83 -11.52 0.43
N ALA A 54 25.61 -11.12 0.07
CA ALA A 54 24.40 -11.75 0.61
C ALA A 54 23.22 -11.47 -0.31
N THR A 55 22.83 -12.47 -1.10
CA THR A 55 21.56 -12.51 -1.84
C THR A 55 20.39 -12.28 -0.87
N PRO A 56 19.59 -11.22 -1.00
CA PRO A 56 18.30 -11.15 -0.33
C PRO A 56 17.24 -11.63 -1.32
N ALA A 57 16.62 -12.75 -0.98
CA ALA A 57 15.50 -13.32 -1.70
C ALA A 57 14.39 -12.28 -1.96
N ALA A 58 13.79 -12.37 -3.16
CA ALA A 58 12.64 -11.58 -3.57
C ALA A 58 11.53 -11.60 -2.50
N PRO A 59 10.87 -10.47 -2.20
CA PRO A 59 9.72 -10.49 -1.31
C PRO A 59 8.60 -11.30 -1.96
N ALA A 60 8.24 -12.41 -1.34
CA ALA A 60 7.05 -13.17 -1.68
C ALA A 60 5.84 -12.23 -1.68
N GLN A 61 5.17 -12.15 -2.84
CA GLN A 61 3.84 -11.56 -2.93
C GLN A 61 2.93 -12.30 -1.94
N PRO A 62 2.04 -11.60 -1.21
CA PRO A 62 0.96 -12.28 -0.51
C PRO A 62 0.09 -13.00 -1.55
N GLN A 63 0.28 -14.31 -1.67
CA GLN A 63 -0.70 -15.19 -2.26
C GLN A 63 -1.96 -15.09 -1.39
N GLN A 64 -2.90 -14.23 -1.78
CA GLN A 64 -4.28 -14.35 -1.33
C GLN A 64 -4.84 -15.66 -1.88
N LEU A 65 -4.61 -16.73 -1.13
CA LEU A 65 -5.40 -17.94 -1.14
C LEU A 65 -6.81 -17.57 -0.65
N SER A 66 -7.67 -17.07 -1.54
CA SER A 66 -9.11 -17.10 -1.28
C SER A 66 -9.54 -18.56 -1.40
N ALA A 67 -9.54 -19.22 -0.24
CA ALA A 67 -10.00 -20.56 -0.02
C ALA A 67 -11.43 -20.78 -0.54
N ALA A 68 -11.61 -21.91 -1.20
CA ALA A 68 -12.89 -22.49 -1.56
C ALA A 68 -13.72 -22.85 -0.31
N GLN A 69 -14.61 -21.95 0.13
CA GLN A 69 -15.75 -22.32 0.98
C GLN A 69 -17.04 -21.64 0.48
N GLN A 70 -17.84 -22.42 -0.25
CA GLN A 70 -19.24 -22.17 -0.61
C GLN A 70 -20.12 -22.14 0.65
N PRO A 71 -21.29 -21.45 0.60
CA PRO A 71 -22.52 -22.19 0.29
C PRO A 71 -23.32 -21.54 -0.85
N GLN A 72 -23.74 -22.38 -1.80
CA GLN A 72 -24.70 -22.03 -2.86
C GLN A 72 -26.12 -21.84 -2.28
N PRO A 73 -26.84 -20.77 -2.66
CA PRO A 73 -28.26 -20.85 -2.96
C PRO A 73 -28.40 -21.12 -4.46
N VAL A 74 -29.00 -22.26 -4.78
CA VAL A 74 -29.47 -22.65 -6.11
C VAL A 74 -30.40 -21.57 -6.72
N GLN A 75 -30.07 -21.04 -7.90
CA GLN A 75 -31.08 -20.51 -8.82
C GLN A 75 -30.93 -21.22 -10.16
N PRO A 76 -31.83 -22.18 -10.47
CA PRO A 76 -31.91 -22.80 -11.77
C PRO A 76 -32.71 -21.89 -12.71
N SER A 77 -32.03 -21.33 -13.72
CA SER A 77 -32.70 -20.97 -14.97
C SER A 77 -31.77 -21.32 -16.13
N THR A 78 -32.14 -22.43 -16.75
CA THR A 78 -31.56 -23.10 -17.90
C THR A 78 -31.49 -22.20 -19.16
N PRO A 79 -30.59 -22.55 -20.09
CA PRO A 79 -30.17 -21.73 -21.23
C PRO A 79 -31.14 -21.82 -22.42
N ILE A 80 -31.34 -20.70 -23.12
CA ILE A 80 -31.90 -20.54 -24.48
C ILE A 80 -31.23 -19.25 -25.00
N VAL A 81 -30.18 -19.31 -25.83
CA VAL A 81 -30.14 -19.50 -27.30
C VAL A 81 -30.83 -18.36 -28.08
N GLU A 82 -30.06 -17.75 -29.00
CA GLU A 82 -30.47 -17.06 -30.24
C GLU A 82 -30.69 -15.52 -30.23
N PRO A 83 -30.64 -14.82 -31.38
CA PRO A 83 -29.46 -14.20 -32.01
C PRO A 83 -29.74 -12.73 -32.44
N GLN A 84 -28.76 -12.01 -33.00
CA GLN A 84 -28.85 -10.85 -33.95
C GLN A 84 -27.65 -9.93 -33.67
N ALA A 85 -26.59 -9.95 -34.49
CA ALA A 85 -26.49 -9.22 -35.76
C ALA A 85 -26.79 -7.71 -35.55
N SER A 86 -25.91 -6.74 -35.82
CA SER A 86 -25.04 -6.64 -36.98
C SER A 86 -23.95 -5.57 -36.75
N PRO A 87 -22.78 -5.69 -37.40
CA PRO A 87 -21.84 -4.60 -37.59
C PRO A 87 -22.37 -3.64 -38.66
N LYS A 88 -22.12 -2.33 -38.51
CA LYS A 88 -22.29 -1.35 -39.58
C LYS A 88 -21.39 -0.15 -39.25
N THR A 89 -20.17 -0.03 -39.76
CA THR A 89 -19.79 0.50 -41.09
C THR A 89 -20.71 1.62 -41.58
N LEU A 90 -20.38 2.87 -41.22
CA LEU A 90 -19.89 3.89 -42.17
C LEU A 90 -19.31 5.07 -41.39
#